data_AF-A0A834MQ33-F1
#
_entry.id   AF-A0A834MQ33-F1
#
_cell.length_a   1.000
_cell.length_b   1.000
_cell.length_c   1.000
_cell.angle_alpha   90.00
_cell.angle_beta   90.00
_cell.angle_gamma   90.00
#
_symmetry.space_group_name_H-M   'P 1'
#
loop_
_entity.id
_entity.type
_entity.pdbx_description
1 polymer ?
#
loop_
_entity_poly.entity_id
_entity_poly.type
_entity_poly.pdbx_seq_one_letter_code
_entity_poly.pdbx_strand_id
1 'polypeptide(L)'
;MRLTNNLFTRVAEWTKKYSNLPDSYIERTMRQVYWRTPRGKPQYLRRTHERKRYWFSIYKPWTNNFKLENSKMKLPPYIHIEPIKDWSFFRGDRVEILIGKDKGKQGIVKEIIQERNWVIVEGLNTKLEHVGKNKTFPGIHVLVEQPLLVTTDVALVDPHDLNGTKIEWRYTDEGKKVRVSVRTGRIIPIPESALETIDYKLPKLYKDQSKDTPKEEVAKVTFKPALKTFEMDIMDNMGIKEDRTPKKSYWY
;
A
#
# COMPACT_ATOMS: atom_id res chain seq x y z
N MET A 1 -14.85 21.09 5.62
CA MET A 1 -13.73 20.19 5.97
C MET A 1 -14.16 18.72 5.95
N ARG A 2 -14.37 18.11 4.77
CA ARG A 2 -14.75 16.68 4.61
C ARG A 2 -13.73 15.89 3.76
N LEU A 3 -12.53 16.42 3.57
CA LEU A 3 -11.48 15.77 2.76
C LEU A 3 -10.71 14.68 3.53
N THR A 4 -10.78 14.67 4.87
CA THR A 4 -9.99 13.75 5.69
C THR A 4 -10.59 12.33 5.77
N ASN A 5 -11.91 12.17 5.79
CA ASN A 5 -12.51 10.84 6.01
C ASN A 5 -12.34 9.86 4.84
N ASN A 6 -12.19 10.32 3.60
CA ASN A 6 -11.95 9.42 2.45
C ASN A 6 -10.48 9.01 2.30
N LEU A 7 -9.55 9.73 2.92
CA LEU A 7 -8.14 9.34 2.95
C LEU A 7 -7.89 8.16 3.90
N PHE A 8 -8.76 7.96 4.90
CA PHE A 8 -8.61 6.90 5.92
C PHE A 8 -9.42 5.63 5.65
N THR A 9 -10.25 5.57 4.58
CA THR A 9 -10.99 4.35 4.22
C THR A 9 -10.18 3.38 3.35
N ARG A 10 -9.15 3.89 2.67
CA ARG A 10 -8.27 3.08 1.81
C ARG A 10 -7.02 2.68 2.59
N VAL A 11 -6.58 1.44 2.35
CA VAL A 11 -5.25 0.98 2.78
C VAL A 11 -4.21 1.92 2.18
N ALA A 12 -3.31 2.37 3.03
CA ALA A 12 -2.33 3.39 2.69
C ALA A 12 -1.36 2.85 1.62
N GLU A 13 -0.82 3.75 0.79
CA GLU A 13 -0.01 3.39 -0.37
C GLU A 13 1.15 2.47 0.03
N TRP A 14 1.96 2.88 1.01
CA TRP A 14 3.18 2.16 1.35
C TRP A 14 2.94 0.85 2.11
N THR A 15 1.75 0.68 2.71
CA THR A 15 1.36 -0.60 3.31
C THR A 15 1.15 -1.68 2.25
N LYS A 16 0.65 -1.31 1.06
CA LYS A 16 0.34 -2.23 -0.04
C LYS A 16 1.31 -2.23 -1.22
N LYS A 17 2.13 -1.17 -1.39
CA LYS A 17 3.00 -0.99 -2.56
C LYS A 17 3.84 -2.22 -2.90
N TYR A 18 4.32 -2.92 -1.89
CA TYR A 18 5.18 -4.08 -2.04
C TYR A 18 4.46 -5.35 -2.51
N SER A 19 3.13 -5.46 -2.35
CA SER A 19 2.41 -6.72 -2.61
C SER A 19 1.98 -6.94 -4.06
N ASN A 20 2.14 -5.93 -4.92
CA ASN A 20 1.59 -5.85 -6.29
C ASN A 20 0.10 -6.22 -6.41
N LEU A 21 -0.67 -6.08 -5.33
CA LEU A 21 -2.10 -6.38 -5.35
C LEU A 21 -2.89 -5.15 -5.81
N PRO A 22 -3.87 -5.30 -6.70
CA PRO A 22 -4.71 -4.18 -7.11
C PRO A 22 -5.59 -3.73 -5.94
N ASP A 23 -5.85 -2.42 -5.87
CA ASP A 23 -6.67 -1.81 -4.83
C ASP A 23 -8.05 -2.47 -4.69
N SER A 24 -8.66 -2.83 -5.82
CA SER A 24 -9.93 -3.52 -5.86
C SER A 24 -9.90 -4.89 -5.17
N TYR A 25 -8.77 -5.61 -5.25
CA TYR A 25 -8.59 -6.88 -4.54
C TYR A 25 -8.53 -6.63 -3.04
N ILE A 26 -7.71 -5.68 -2.60
CA ILE A 26 -7.54 -5.36 -1.17
C ILE A 26 -8.86 -4.89 -0.58
N GLU A 27 -9.54 -3.94 -1.22
CA GLU A 27 -10.87 -3.47 -0.80
C GLU A 27 -11.86 -4.63 -0.70
N ARG A 28 -11.92 -5.53 -1.69
CA ARG A 28 -12.80 -6.69 -1.68
C ARG A 28 -12.49 -7.66 -0.54
N THR A 29 -11.21 -7.92 -0.25
CA THR A 29 -10.79 -8.84 0.83
C THR A 29 -11.13 -8.30 2.22
N MET A 30 -10.94 -6.99 2.44
CA MET A 30 -11.25 -6.35 3.72
C MET A 30 -12.75 -6.15 3.92
N ARG A 31 -13.51 -5.96 2.84
CA ARG A 31 -14.91 -5.54 2.91
C ARG A 31 -15.76 -6.51 3.74
N GLN A 32 -16.34 -5.99 4.82
CA GLN A 32 -17.29 -6.71 5.65
C GLN A 32 -18.63 -6.00 5.61
N VAL A 33 -19.59 -6.60 4.90
CA VAL A 33 -20.97 -6.11 4.83
C VAL A 33 -21.78 -6.77 5.92
N TYR A 34 -22.38 -5.96 6.80
CA TYR A 34 -23.31 -6.40 7.83
C TYR A 34 -24.73 -6.52 7.27
N TRP A 35 -25.14 -5.55 6.47
CA TRP A 35 -26.46 -5.52 5.85
C TRP A 35 -26.41 -4.79 4.51
N ARG A 36 -27.23 -5.21 3.55
CA ARG A 36 -27.42 -4.53 2.27
C ARG A 36 -28.89 -4.57 1.90
N THR A 37 -29.40 -3.49 1.31
CA THR A 37 -30.76 -3.48 0.74
C THR A 37 -30.92 -4.66 -0.23
N PRO A 38 -31.94 -5.52 -0.04
CA PRO A 38 -32.19 -6.64 -0.94
C PRO A 38 -32.34 -6.18 -2.40
N ARG A 39 -31.85 -7.01 -3.33
CA ARG A 39 -32.05 -6.73 -4.76
C ARG A 39 -33.54 -6.87 -5.12
N GLY A 40 -34.00 -6.08 -6.09
CA GLY A 40 -35.38 -6.17 -6.59
C GLY A 40 -36.45 -5.47 -5.73
N LYS A 41 -36.05 -4.65 -4.74
CA LYS A 41 -36.98 -3.84 -3.95
C LYS A 41 -36.80 -2.35 -4.27
N PRO A 42 -37.50 -1.80 -5.29
CA PRO A 42 -37.33 -0.40 -5.72
C PRO A 42 -37.78 0.61 -4.66
N GLN A 43 -38.70 0.21 -3.78
CA GLN A 43 -39.17 0.98 -2.63
C GLN A 43 -38.08 1.32 -1.60
N TYR A 44 -36.99 0.56 -1.54
CA TYR A 44 -35.88 0.84 -0.62
C TYR A 44 -34.70 1.47 -1.35
N LEU A 45 -34.19 2.57 -0.81
CA LEU A 45 -32.92 3.13 -1.25
C LEU A 45 -31.80 2.09 -1.10
N ARG A 46 -30.95 2.00 -2.12
CA ARG A 46 -29.77 1.13 -2.08
C ARG A 46 -28.80 1.64 -1.00
N ARG A 47 -28.75 0.94 0.13
CA ARG A 47 -27.83 1.21 1.23
C ARG A 47 -27.06 -0.06 1.57
N THR A 48 -25.82 0.14 1.99
CA THR A 48 -24.94 -0.93 2.49
C THR A 48 -24.40 -0.49 3.84
N HIS A 49 -24.71 -1.25 4.89
CA HIS A 49 -24.09 -1.11 6.18
C HIS A 49 -22.87 -2.04 6.22
N GLU A 50 -21.70 -1.44 6.12
CA GLU A 50 -20.42 -2.13 6.11
C GLU A 50 -19.49 -1.59 7.20
N ARG A 51 -18.50 -2.40 7.55
CA ARG A 51 -17.46 -2.04 8.50
C ARG A 51 -16.62 -0.90 7.95
N LYS A 52 -16.48 0.16 8.74
CA LYS A 52 -15.67 1.35 8.39
C LYS A 52 -14.33 1.41 9.10
N ARG A 53 -14.18 0.67 10.19
CA ARG A 53 -12.99 0.71 11.07
C ARG A 53 -12.39 -0.67 11.17
N TYR A 54 -11.08 -0.76 10.99
CA TYR A 54 -10.33 -1.99 11.09
C TYR A 54 -9.23 -1.84 12.14
N TRP A 55 -8.91 -2.95 12.81
CA TRP A 55 -7.73 -3.10 13.62
C TRP A 55 -6.56 -3.37 12.68
N PHE A 56 -5.75 -2.34 12.44
CA PHE A 56 -4.47 -2.52 11.76
C PHE A 56 -3.45 -2.98 12.79
N SER A 57 -2.85 -4.13 12.55
CA SER A 57 -1.76 -4.69 13.35
C SER A 57 -0.51 -4.78 12.48
N ILE A 58 0.37 -5.74 12.78
CA ILE A 58 1.48 -6.10 11.89
C ILE A 58 1.01 -6.88 10.65
N TYR A 59 -0.19 -7.46 10.69
CA TYR A 59 -0.67 -8.30 9.59
C TYR A 59 -1.23 -7.46 8.44
N LYS A 60 -0.84 -7.83 7.22
CA LYS A 60 -1.35 -7.17 6.02
C LYS A 60 -2.85 -7.39 5.83
N PRO A 61 -3.60 -6.41 5.29
CA PRO A 61 -5.06 -6.47 5.26
C PRO A 61 -5.68 -7.64 4.49
N TRP A 62 -4.96 -8.21 3.52
CA TRP A 62 -5.40 -9.35 2.71
C TRP A 62 -5.03 -10.72 3.33
N THR A 63 -4.44 -10.75 4.52
CA THR A 63 -4.03 -12.01 5.17
C THR A 63 -5.13 -12.61 6.04
N ASN A 64 -5.07 -13.93 6.27
CA ASN A 64 -6.01 -14.61 7.16
C ASN A 64 -5.87 -14.14 8.62
N ASN A 65 -4.66 -13.83 9.09
CA ASN A 65 -4.45 -13.32 10.46
C ASN A 65 -5.15 -11.98 10.67
N PHE A 66 -5.04 -11.05 9.72
CA PHE A 66 -5.79 -9.80 9.77
C PHE A 66 -7.31 -10.02 9.82
N LYS A 67 -7.82 -10.99 9.06
CA LYS A 67 -9.24 -11.37 9.06
C LYS A 67 -9.69 -11.96 10.41
N LEU A 68 -8.83 -12.74 11.06
CA LEU A 68 -9.11 -13.31 12.39
C LEU A 68 -9.15 -12.24 13.48
N GLU A 69 -8.22 -11.29 13.46
CA GLU A 69 -8.22 -10.13 14.36
C GLU A 69 -9.45 -9.25 14.15
N ASN A 70 -9.82 -9.04 12.89
CA ASN A 70 -10.97 -8.25 12.47
C ASN A 70 -12.23 -9.10 12.25
N SER A 71 -12.45 -10.14 13.05
CA SER A 71 -13.67 -10.94 12.94
C SER A 71 -14.92 -10.09 13.17
N LYS A 72 -16.05 -10.47 12.54
CA LYS A 72 -17.27 -9.63 12.48
C LYS A 72 -17.81 -9.19 13.86
N MET A 73 -17.58 -10.00 14.89
CA MET A 73 -18.05 -9.75 16.25
C MET A 73 -17.17 -8.76 17.03
N LYS A 74 -15.92 -8.56 16.62
CA LYS A 74 -14.98 -7.69 17.33
C LYS A 74 -15.00 -6.28 16.74
N LEU A 75 -15.42 -5.30 17.54
CA LEU A 75 -15.30 -3.88 17.22
C LEU A 75 -14.02 -3.32 17.85
N PRO A 76 -13.05 -2.85 17.05
CA PRO A 76 -11.82 -2.32 17.58
C PRO A 76 -12.05 -0.94 18.19
N PRO A 77 -11.32 -0.58 19.26
CA PRO A 77 -11.32 0.77 19.78
C PRO A 77 -10.80 1.75 18.72
N TYR A 78 -11.23 3.00 18.82
CA TYR A 78 -10.69 4.06 17.98
C TYR A 78 -9.28 4.44 18.48
N ILE A 79 -8.29 4.29 17.61
CA ILE A 79 -6.91 4.68 17.89
C ILE A 79 -6.70 6.06 17.30
N HIS A 80 -6.25 7.00 18.13
CA HIS A 80 -5.84 8.32 17.68
C HIS A 80 -4.47 8.18 17.02
N ILE A 81 -4.39 8.55 15.74
CA ILE A 81 -3.16 8.48 14.95
C ILE A 81 -2.83 9.90 14.51
N GLU A 82 -1.57 10.30 14.71
CA GLU A 82 -1.08 11.59 14.26
C GLU A 82 -1.09 11.66 12.73
N PRO A 83 -1.77 12.64 12.11
CA PRO A 83 -1.83 12.73 10.66
C PRO A 83 -0.48 13.19 10.10
N ILE A 84 0.17 12.33 9.33
CA ILE A 84 1.41 12.65 8.62
C ILE A 84 1.07 13.12 7.21
N LYS A 85 1.48 14.35 6.86
CA LYS A 85 1.27 14.91 5.51
C LYS A 85 2.23 14.28 4.50
N ASP A 86 3.53 14.43 4.75
CA ASP A 86 4.60 13.91 3.91
C ASP A 86 5.27 12.74 4.63
N TRP A 87 5.10 11.54 4.09
CA TRP A 87 5.70 10.33 4.65
C TRP A 87 7.19 10.26 4.30
N SER A 88 8.05 10.13 5.30
CA SER A 88 9.51 10.28 5.13
C SER A 88 10.29 8.98 5.15
N PHE A 89 9.71 7.84 5.51
CA PHE A 89 10.44 6.58 5.74
C PHE A 89 10.10 5.55 4.65
N PHE A 90 11.09 4.84 4.13
CA PHE A 90 10.92 3.86 3.07
C PHE A 90 11.58 2.55 3.45
N ARG A 91 11.11 1.45 2.84
CA ARG A 91 11.75 0.15 3.03
C ARG A 91 13.19 0.23 2.55
N GLY A 92 14.11 -0.29 3.34
CA GLY A 92 15.54 -0.20 3.08
C GLY A 92 16.25 0.98 3.72
N ASP A 93 15.52 1.93 4.31
CA ASP A 93 16.16 3.06 4.98
C ASP A 93 16.93 2.59 6.21
N ARG A 94 18.08 3.22 6.45
CA ARG A 94 18.81 3.07 7.71
C ARG A 94 18.23 4.00 8.75
N VAL A 95 17.79 3.43 9.86
CA VAL A 95 17.19 4.15 10.99
C VAL A 95 17.92 3.85 12.28
N GLU A 96 17.94 4.82 13.18
CA GLU A 96 18.42 4.69 14.55
C GLU A 96 17.23 4.67 15.51
N ILE A 97 17.27 3.76 16.48
CA ILE A 97 16.24 3.66 17.53
C ILE A 97 16.54 4.66 18.64
N LEU A 98 15.58 5.53 18.94
CA LEU A 98 15.70 6.59 19.94
C LEU A 98 15.27 6.13 21.34
N ILE A 99 14.35 5.17 21.43
CA ILE A 99 13.70 4.74 22.67
C ILE A 99 13.61 3.20 22.71
N GLY A 100 13.65 2.62 23.92
CA GLY A 100 13.43 1.19 24.15
C GLY A 100 14.71 0.40 24.40
N LYS A 101 14.60 -0.93 24.35
CA LYS A 101 15.69 -1.87 24.67
C LYS A 101 16.92 -1.70 23.77
N ASP A 102 16.68 -1.38 22.50
CA ASP A 102 17.70 -1.28 21.46
C ASP A 102 18.07 0.17 21.14
N LYS A 103 17.91 1.09 22.09
CA LYS A 103 18.25 2.51 21.93
C LYS A 103 19.70 2.70 21.46
N GLY A 104 19.89 3.56 20.47
CA GLY A 104 21.19 3.87 19.85
C GLY A 104 21.65 2.85 18.80
N LYS A 105 20.97 1.70 18.67
CA LYS A 105 21.27 0.76 17.61
C LYS A 105 20.65 1.23 16.29
N GLN A 106 21.33 0.87 15.21
CA GLN A 106 20.89 1.15 13.84
C GLN A 106 20.46 -0.12 13.15
N GLY A 107 19.42 -0.02 12.33
CA GLY A 107 18.90 -1.12 11.54
C GLY A 107 18.26 -0.64 10.25
N ILE A 108 17.82 -1.60 9.45
CA ILE A 108 17.19 -1.34 8.15
C ILE A 108 15.66 -1.48 8.31
N VAL A 109 14.90 -0.56 7.73
CA VAL A 109 13.43 -0.65 7.71
C VAL A 109 13.01 -1.81 6.81
N LYS A 110 12.40 -2.84 7.41
CA LYS A 110 11.91 -4.05 6.75
C LYS A 110 10.50 -3.85 6.18
N GLU A 111 9.61 -3.27 6.97
CA GLU A 111 8.20 -3.12 6.61
C GLU A 111 7.62 -1.80 7.15
N ILE A 112 6.63 -1.28 6.45
CA ILE A 112 5.90 -0.06 6.80
C ILE A 112 4.41 -0.36 6.91
N ILE A 113 3.80 0.17 7.97
CA ILE A 113 2.36 0.12 8.25
C ILE A 113 1.89 1.54 8.55
N GLN A 114 1.44 2.26 7.52
CA GLN A 114 1.13 3.68 7.67
C GLN A 114 -0.16 3.93 8.44
N GLU A 115 -1.08 2.96 8.46
CA GLU A 115 -2.35 3.07 9.21
C GLU A 115 -2.12 3.25 10.72
N ARG A 116 -0.91 2.96 11.22
CA ARG A 116 -0.52 3.19 12.61
C ARG A 116 0.76 4.01 12.78
N ASN A 117 1.26 4.61 11.70
CA ASN A 117 2.56 5.26 11.66
C ASN A 117 3.69 4.35 12.16
N TRP A 118 3.65 3.08 11.79
CA TRP A 118 4.57 2.06 12.27
C TRP A 118 5.60 1.67 11.22
N VAL A 119 6.80 1.38 11.70
CA VAL A 119 7.87 0.72 10.95
C VAL A 119 8.36 -0.50 11.71
N ILE A 120 8.75 -1.53 10.97
CA ILE A 120 9.42 -2.71 11.52
C ILE A 120 10.87 -2.63 11.07
N VAL A 121 11.79 -2.69 12.02
CA VAL A 121 13.24 -2.62 11.78
C VAL A 121 13.83 -4.01 11.91
N GLU A 122 14.66 -4.41 10.96
CA GLU A 122 15.25 -5.75 10.89
C GLU A 122 16.10 -6.06 12.14
N GLY A 123 15.79 -7.18 12.80
CA GLY A 123 16.56 -7.70 13.95
C GLY A 123 16.53 -6.85 15.23
N LEU A 124 15.79 -5.74 15.26
CA LEU A 124 15.71 -4.84 16.41
C LEU A 124 14.29 -4.78 16.99
N ASN A 125 14.18 -4.38 18.26
CA ASN A 125 12.92 -4.34 19.00
C ASN A 125 12.17 -5.70 18.94
N THR A 126 12.91 -6.79 19.12
CA THR A 126 12.36 -8.15 18.98
C THR A 126 11.76 -8.66 20.28
N LYS A 127 10.71 -9.46 20.17
CA LYS A 127 10.22 -10.33 21.27
C LYS A 127 10.40 -11.80 20.92
N LEU A 128 10.51 -12.65 21.93
CA LEU A 128 10.56 -14.10 21.77
C LEU A 128 9.14 -14.64 21.59
N GLU A 129 8.81 -15.24 20.45
CA GLU A 129 7.57 -15.97 20.23
C GLU A 129 7.85 -17.47 20.11
N HIS A 130 6.92 -18.29 20.62
CA HIS A 130 7.00 -19.74 20.51
C HIS A 130 6.09 -20.21 19.38
N VAL A 131 6.68 -20.79 18.33
CA VAL A 131 6.00 -21.10 17.07
C VAL A 131 6.05 -22.61 16.78
N GLY A 132 4.99 -23.13 16.15
CA GLY A 132 4.96 -24.49 15.60
C GLY A 132 4.74 -25.62 16.60
N LYS A 133 4.39 -25.31 17.86
CA LYS A 133 4.11 -26.32 18.90
C LYS A 133 2.96 -27.24 18.48
N ASN A 134 3.26 -28.55 18.42
CA ASN A 134 2.30 -29.61 18.12
C ASN A 134 2.41 -30.74 19.16
N LYS A 135 1.57 -31.77 19.07
CA LYS A 135 1.63 -32.92 20.01
C LYS A 135 2.96 -33.67 19.95
N THR A 136 3.58 -33.75 18.77
CA THR A 136 4.85 -34.45 18.53
C THR A 136 6.07 -33.53 18.50
N PHE A 137 5.87 -32.22 18.42
CA PHE A 137 6.96 -31.26 18.27
C PHE A 137 6.86 -30.17 19.35
N PRO A 138 7.90 -30.00 20.19
CA PRO A 138 7.84 -29.07 21.31
C PRO A 138 7.64 -27.61 20.90
N GLY A 139 7.95 -27.25 19.65
CA GLY A 139 7.94 -25.89 19.12
C GLY A 139 9.33 -25.25 19.15
N ILE A 140 9.50 -24.12 18.47
CA ILE A 140 10.77 -23.37 18.42
C ILE A 140 10.53 -21.93 18.89
N HIS A 141 11.48 -21.39 19.63
CA HIS A 141 11.52 -19.98 19.97
C HIS A 141 12.14 -19.17 18.83
N VAL A 142 11.40 -18.20 18.31
CA VAL A 142 11.83 -17.31 17.23
C VAL A 142 11.76 -15.87 17.72
N LEU A 143 12.75 -15.07 17.35
CA LEU A 143 12.73 -13.63 17.57
C LEU A 143 11.87 -12.98 16.49
N VAL A 144 10.81 -12.29 16.91
CA VAL A 144 9.88 -11.59 16.03
C VAL A 144 10.00 -10.09 16.27
N GLU A 145 10.32 -9.34 15.21
CA GLU A 145 10.45 -7.88 15.28
C GLU A 145 9.11 -7.23 15.64
N GLN A 146 9.12 -6.22 16.53
CA GLN A 146 7.93 -5.48 16.91
C GLN A 146 7.92 -4.07 16.28
N PRO A 147 6.73 -3.52 15.98
CA PRO A 147 6.63 -2.21 15.35
C PRO A 147 7.13 -1.09 16.26
N LEU A 148 7.72 -0.07 15.65
CA LEU A 148 8.17 1.18 16.27
C LEU A 148 7.41 2.35 15.67
N LEU A 149 7.13 3.38 16.47
CA LEU A 149 6.44 4.57 16.01
C LEU A 149 7.39 5.50 15.26
N VAL A 150 6.99 5.90 14.05
CA VAL A 150 7.80 6.73 13.16
C VAL A 150 8.01 8.16 13.68
N THR A 151 7.08 8.67 14.49
CA THR A 151 7.14 10.06 14.97
C THR A 151 8.05 10.26 16.18
N THR A 152 8.25 9.22 17.01
CA THR A 152 8.97 9.35 18.29
C THR A 152 10.11 8.35 18.47
N ASP A 153 9.98 7.13 17.95
CA ASP A 153 10.84 6.02 18.39
C ASP A 153 12.03 5.81 17.46
N VAL A 154 11.98 6.34 16.25
CA VAL A 154 13.02 6.17 15.23
C VAL A 154 13.38 7.49 14.55
N ALA A 155 14.66 7.63 14.22
CA ALA A 155 15.17 8.69 13.35
C ALA A 155 15.88 8.09 12.14
N LEU A 156 15.85 8.80 11.01
CA LEU A 156 16.65 8.40 9.85
C LEU A 156 18.12 8.77 10.08
N VAL A 157 19.00 7.87 9.63
CA VAL A 157 20.44 8.05 9.78
C VAL A 157 20.97 8.85 8.59
N ASP A 158 21.73 9.89 8.89
CA ASP A 158 22.42 10.65 7.85
C ASP A 158 23.59 9.81 7.30
N PRO A 159 23.69 9.60 5.98
CA PRO A 159 24.75 8.77 5.40
C PRO A 159 26.15 9.34 5.58
N HIS A 160 26.30 10.64 5.88
CA HIS A 160 27.61 11.25 6.06
C HIS A 160 28.21 11.04 7.45
N ASP A 161 27.42 11.27 8.50
CA ASP A 161 27.91 11.25 9.88
C ASP A 161 27.43 10.02 10.67
N LEU A 162 26.57 9.19 10.07
CA LEU A 162 26.02 7.98 10.64
C LEU A 162 25.31 8.17 11.98
N ASN A 163 24.73 9.34 12.28
CA ASN A 163 23.82 9.46 13.42
C ASN A 163 22.41 9.83 12.99
N GLY A 164 21.44 9.53 13.85
CA GLY A 164 20.04 9.91 13.69
C GLY A 164 19.87 11.42 13.52
N THR A 165 19.09 11.82 12.52
CA THR A 165 18.81 13.21 12.20
C THR A 165 17.33 13.45 11.95
N LYS A 166 16.91 14.69 12.18
CA LYS A 166 15.60 15.18 11.71
C LYS A 166 15.70 15.50 10.22
N ILE A 167 14.59 15.31 9.51
CA ILE A 167 14.51 15.51 8.07
C ILE A 167 13.47 16.57 7.74
N GLU A 168 13.79 17.31 6.69
CA GLU A 168 12.88 18.17 5.96
C GLU A 168 12.81 17.74 4.49
N TRP A 169 11.65 17.94 3.88
CA TRP A 169 11.50 17.78 2.44
C TRP A 169 11.82 19.10 1.74
N ARG A 170 12.79 19.09 0.82
CA ARG A 170 13.14 20.23 -0.03
C ARG A 170 13.02 19.86 -1.50
N TYR A 171 12.97 20.87 -2.36
CA TYR A 171 13.04 20.69 -3.81
C TYR A 171 14.46 21.03 -4.27
N THR A 172 14.98 20.21 -5.17
CA THR A 172 16.21 20.49 -5.91
C THR A 172 15.94 21.48 -7.05
N ASP A 173 17.00 22.05 -7.62
CA ASP A 173 16.89 22.96 -8.77
C ASP A 173 16.26 22.28 -10.01
N GLU A 174 16.38 20.95 -10.11
CA GLU A 174 15.72 20.11 -11.12
C GLU A 174 14.21 19.90 -10.84
N GLY A 175 13.68 20.43 -9.74
CA GLY A 175 12.29 20.25 -9.32
C GLY A 175 12.00 18.90 -8.64
N LYS A 176 13.01 18.06 -8.38
CA LYS A 176 12.81 16.78 -7.67
C LYS A 176 12.69 17.02 -6.17
N LYS A 177 11.66 16.46 -5.55
CA LYS A 177 11.45 16.49 -4.09
C LYS A 177 12.37 15.48 -3.41
N VAL A 178 13.23 15.94 -2.50
CA VAL A 178 14.24 15.13 -1.81
C VAL A 178 14.19 15.34 -0.30
N ARG A 179 14.63 14.32 0.44
CA ARG A 179 14.80 14.39 1.90
C ARG A 179 16.15 15.01 2.21
N VAL A 180 16.19 16.00 3.09
CA VAL A 180 17.41 16.68 3.51
C VAL A 180 17.57 16.56 5.03
N SER A 181 18.76 16.17 5.46
CA SER A 181 19.18 16.18 6.85
C SER A 181 19.23 17.61 7.36
N VAL A 182 18.49 17.92 8.43
CA VAL A 182 18.49 19.26 9.03
C VAL A 182 19.85 19.59 9.64
N ARG A 183 20.60 18.56 10.09
CA ARG A 183 21.89 18.76 10.77
C ARG A 183 23.02 19.07 9.77
N THR A 184 23.17 18.27 8.72
CA THR A 184 24.29 18.42 7.77
C THR A 184 23.91 19.12 6.48
N GLY A 185 22.61 19.31 6.23
CA GLY A 185 22.10 19.83 4.95
C GLY A 185 22.23 18.84 3.78
N ARG A 186 22.65 17.59 4.03
CA ARG A 186 22.84 16.60 2.96
C ARG A 186 21.54 15.89 2.59
N ILE A 187 21.49 15.48 1.32
CA ILE A 187 20.36 14.73 0.78
C ILE A 187 20.44 13.28 1.26
N ILE A 188 19.35 12.77 1.81
CA ILE A 188 19.16 11.36 2.15
C ILE A 188 18.40 10.70 1.00
N PRO A 189 19.08 9.95 0.12
CA PRO A 189 18.43 9.33 -1.04
C PRO A 189 17.39 8.31 -0.60
N ILE A 190 16.36 8.11 -1.42
CA ILE A 190 15.43 6.99 -1.23
C ILE A 190 16.18 5.72 -1.63
N PRO A 191 16.25 4.68 -0.78
CA PRO A 191 16.96 3.45 -1.07
C PRO A 191 16.32 2.71 -2.25
N GLU A 192 17.13 2.01 -3.03
CA GLU A 192 16.67 1.21 -4.17
C GLU A 192 15.67 0.12 -3.75
N SER A 193 15.82 -0.42 -2.53
CA SER A 193 14.92 -1.40 -1.94
C SER A 193 13.51 -0.87 -1.65
N ALA A 194 13.29 0.44 -1.70
CA ALA A 194 11.95 1.01 -1.66
C ALA A 194 11.14 0.74 -2.94
N LEU A 195 11.82 0.46 -4.06
CA LEU A 195 11.21 0.14 -5.35
C LEU A 195 10.98 -1.37 -5.54
N GLU A 196 11.52 -2.19 -4.64
CA GLU A 196 11.33 -3.64 -4.67
C GLU A 196 9.85 -3.99 -4.54
N THR A 197 9.41 -4.93 -5.35
CA THR A 197 8.07 -5.51 -5.31
C THR A 197 8.19 -7.01 -5.08
N ILE A 198 7.11 -7.71 -4.73
CA ILE A 198 7.11 -9.19 -4.67
C ILE A 198 7.63 -9.81 -5.97
N ASP A 199 7.33 -9.21 -7.12
CA ASP A 199 7.65 -9.82 -8.43
C ASP A 199 9.11 -9.60 -8.85
N TYR A 200 9.70 -8.45 -8.52
CA TYR A 200 11.05 -8.11 -8.94
C TYR A 200 11.76 -7.19 -7.96
N LYS A 201 13.10 -7.27 -7.96
CA LYS A 201 13.94 -6.40 -7.14
C LYS A 201 14.01 -4.97 -7.69
N LEU A 202 14.36 -4.84 -8.96
CA LEU A 202 14.40 -3.56 -9.65
C LEU A 202 13.73 -3.68 -11.01
N PRO A 203 12.99 -2.65 -11.46
CA PRO A 203 12.36 -2.65 -12.79
C PRO A 203 13.37 -2.93 -13.92
N LYS A 204 14.61 -2.43 -13.76
CA LYS A 204 15.70 -2.62 -14.74
C LYS A 204 16.22 -4.05 -14.83
N LEU A 205 16.01 -4.86 -13.79
CA LEU A 205 16.46 -6.25 -13.72
C LEU A 205 15.38 -7.22 -14.20
N TYR A 206 14.18 -6.73 -14.50
CA TYR A 206 13.09 -7.54 -15.01
C TYR A 206 13.48 -8.13 -16.36
N LYS A 207 13.19 -9.41 -16.55
CA LYS A 207 13.34 -10.12 -17.83
C LYS A 207 11.97 -10.47 -18.33
N ASP A 208 11.67 -10.03 -19.54
CA ASP A 208 10.39 -10.26 -20.20
C ASP A 208 10.12 -11.76 -20.33
N GLN A 209 8.92 -12.17 -19.95
CA GLN A 209 8.41 -13.53 -20.08
C GLN A 209 7.83 -13.76 -21.48
N SER A 210 7.58 -15.02 -21.84
CA SER A 210 7.00 -15.38 -23.14
C SER A 210 5.61 -14.81 -23.40
N LYS A 211 4.89 -14.38 -22.35
CA LYS A 211 3.56 -13.77 -22.44
C LYS A 211 3.57 -12.25 -22.26
N ASP A 212 4.74 -11.66 -22.05
CA ASP A 212 4.85 -10.22 -21.86
C ASP A 212 4.97 -9.53 -23.22
N THR A 213 4.37 -8.35 -23.31
CA THR A 213 4.41 -7.55 -24.52
C THR A 213 5.73 -6.77 -24.57
N PRO A 214 6.50 -6.84 -25.66
CA PRO A 214 7.78 -6.15 -25.74
C PRO A 214 7.56 -4.63 -25.71
N LYS A 215 8.51 -3.91 -25.11
CA LYS A 215 8.44 -2.45 -24.96
C LYS A 215 8.21 -1.71 -26.28
N GLU A 216 8.79 -2.21 -27.37
CA GLU A 216 8.69 -1.63 -28.70
C GLU A 216 7.24 -1.65 -29.24
N GLU A 217 6.51 -2.74 -29.01
CA GLU A 217 5.11 -2.85 -29.40
C GLU A 217 4.20 -1.96 -28.55
N VAL A 218 4.45 -1.89 -27.25
CA VAL A 218 3.66 -1.06 -26.32
C VAL A 218 3.86 0.44 -26.58
N ALA A 219 5.07 0.86 -26.94
CA ALA A 219 5.38 2.26 -27.22
C ALA A 219 4.83 2.74 -28.58
N LYS A 220 4.39 1.83 -29.45
CA LYS A 220 3.84 2.16 -30.76
C LYS A 220 2.51 2.90 -30.61
N VAL A 221 2.47 4.15 -31.07
CA VAL A 221 1.23 4.93 -31.11
C VAL A 221 0.34 4.40 -32.24
N THR A 222 -0.64 3.57 -31.87
CA THR A 222 -1.61 2.98 -32.80
C THR A 222 -2.92 3.78 -32.88
N PHE A 223 -3.24 4.54 -31.84
CA PHE A 223 -4.47 5.31 -31.75
C PHE A 223 -4.49 6.47 -32.77
N LYS A 224 -5.52 6.47 -33.62
CA LYS A 224 -5.82 7.57 -34.54
C LYS A 224 -7.13 8.22 -34.11
N PRO A 225 -7.13 9.52 -33.73
CA PRO A 225 -8.36 10.17 -33.31
C PRO A 225 -9.33 10.29 -34.49
N ALA A 226 -10.56 9.83 -34.30
CA ALA A 226 -11.63 9.90 -35.30
C ALA A 226 -12.97 10.22 -34.61
N LEU A 227 -13.91 10.82 -35.34
CA LEU A 227 -15.28 11.09 -34.87
C LEU A 227 -16.17 9.84 -35.02
N LYS A 228 -15.70 8.70 -34.49
CA LYS A 228 -16.40 7.41 -34.51
C LYS A 228 -16.34 6.78 -33.12
N THR A 229 -17.34 5.98 -32.77
CA THR A 229 -17.24 5.13 -31.57
C THR A 229 -16.34 3.92 -31.85
N PHE A 230 -15.89 3.27 -30.78
CA PHE A 230 -15.07 2.07 -30.88
C PHE A 230 -15.77 0.96 -31.66
N GLU A 231 -17.08 0.80 -31.47
CA GLU A 231 -17.89 -0.20 -32.16
C GLU A 231 -18.01 0.10 -33.65
N MET A 232 -18.26 1.36 -34.01
CA MET A 232 -18.34 1.79 -35.42
C MET A 232 -17.01 1.56 -36.15
N ASP A 233 -15.89 1.89 -35.50
CA ASP A 233 -14.55 1.68 -36.08
C ASP A 233 -14.24 0.20 -36.29
N ILE A 234 -14.62 -0.68 -35.35
CA ILE A 234 -14.50 -2.13 -35.53
C ILE A 234 -15.39 -2.63 -36.66
N MET A 235 -16.64 -2.16 -36.75
CA MET A 235 -17.54 -2.55 -37.82
C MET A 235 -16.96 -2.20 -39.19
N ASP A 236 -16.46 -0.97 -39.35
CA ASP A 236 -15.81 -0.52 -40.58
C ASP A 236 -14.57 -1.35 -40.90
N ASN A 237 -13.69 -1.60 -39.90
CA ASN A 237 -12.46 -2.38 -40.08
C ASN A 237 -12.72 -3.85 -40.42
N MET A 238 -13.78 -4.45 -39.86
CA MET A 238 -14.20 -5.83 -40.15
C MET A 238 -15.11 -5.92 -41.38
N GLY A 239 -15.50 -4.80 -42.00
CA GLY A 239 -16.43 -4.76 -43.13
C GLY A 239 -17.85 -5.19 -42.78
N ILE A 240 -18.25 -5.10 -41.51
CA ILE A 240 -19.58 -5.46 -41.03
C ILE A 240 -20.55 -4.35 -41.41
N LYS A 241 -21.61 -4.71 -42.15
CA LYS A 241 -22.69 -3.79 -42.53
C LYS A 241 -23.94 -4.10 -41.71
N GLU A 242 -24.54 -3.07 -41.12
CA GLU A 242 -25.82 -3.16 -40.42
C GLU A 242 -26.86 -2.33 -41.18
N ASP A 243 -27.66 -3.02 -42.00
CA ASP A 243 -28.68 -2.39 -42.83
C ASP A 243 -29.99 -2.12 -42.05
N ARG A 244 -30.14 -2.69 -40.84
CA ARG A 244 -31.34 -2.51 -40.02
C ARG A 244 -31.30 -1.16 -39.32
N THR A 245 -32.43 -0.46 -39.33
CA THR A 245 -32.60 0.77 -38.54
C THR A 245 -33.10 0.44 -37.14
N PRO A 246 -32.47 0.97 -36.07
CA PRO A 246 -32.95 0.78 -34.71
C PRO A 246 -34.38 1.31 -34.57
N LYS A 247 -35.30 0.48 -34.07
CA LYS A 247 -36.67 0.92 -33.78
C LYS A 247 -36.65 1.97 -32.67
N LYS A 248 -37.47 3.01 -32.81
CA LYS A 248 -37.62 4.04 -31.77
C LYS A 248 -38.07 3.40 -30.46
N SER A 249 -37.36 3.71 -29.37
CA SER A 249 -37.70 3.28 -28.01
C SER A 249 -37.92 4.50 -27.12
N TYR A 250 -38.84 4.37 -26.17
CA TYR A 250 -39.09 5.40 -25.16
C TYR A 250 -38.32 5.05 -23.89
N TRP A 251 -37.67 6.05 -23.31
CA TRP A 251 -36.99 5.95 -22.03
C TRP A 251 -37.73 6.85 -21.04
N TYR A 252 -38.26 6.27 -19.96
CA TYR A 252 -39.01 6.95 -18.91
C TYR A 252 -38.49 6.55 -17.52
#